data_AF-A0A914NRA7-F1
#
_entry.id   AF-A0A914NRA7-F1
#
_cell.length_a   1.000
_cell.length_b   1.000
_cell.length_c   1.000
_cell.angle_alpha   90.00
_cell.angle_beta   90.00
_cell.angle_gamma   90.00
#
_symmetry.space_group_name_H-M   'P 1'
#
loop_
_entity.id
_entity.type
_entity.pdbx_description
1 polymer ?
#
loop_
_entity_poly.entity_id
_entity_poly.type
_entity_poly.pdbx_seq_one_letter_code
_entity_poly.pdbx_strand_id
1 'polypeptide(L)'
;MTEEVPTSVLELILTQNYLIKHQNNFVDLQTKFIEEKEKNFNFEKKIHENELKEMKEKIQKLKSDHKNEIEVLKQNYKQAVILATENENISLNQVNNQKDEKINSLEKQIKEINNLFEQKIADLSIKLERVNYLTCKVVSFVELKNKWKYICENYKCCENKCINTDEPIGNCIEGNGFVNLIKEEYIIYYNCVEGKGEDIQVIVQAKNSFKRPQNCINFSLFYFEIKCKMERELNNCWMVIGLKDCNNKSFKFLPKNGTIMKDNLNFKLPTFSWNDNDVFGCGLVYPPNNKITRCSYIFFTQNGKRIGKALLLKYKSDYYYPYVVLQCCSVEANFGNNLETNPFIYDVSYHQLEFREFY
;
A
#
# COMPACT_ATOMS: atom_id res chain seq x y z
N MET A 1 -24.92 35.70 -159.63
CA MET A 1 -24.76 37.05 -159.06
C MET A 1 -24.08 36.86 -157.72
N THR A 2 -22.95 37.55 -157.51
CA THR A 2 -22.71 38.41 -156.34
C THR A 2 -23.49 38.06 -155.06
N GLU A 3 -22.89 38.02 -153.88
CA GLU A 3 -21.80 38.84 -153.39
C GLU A 3 -21.31 38.21 -152.07
N GLU A 4 -19.99 38.28 -151.90
CA GLU A 4 -19.38 38.59 -150.61
C GLU A 4 -19.74 37.68 -149.43
N VAL A 5 -18.86 36.69 -149.18
CA VAL A 5 -18.48 36.45 -147.79
C VAL A 5 -17.89 37.77 -147.30
N PRO A 6 -18.51 38.46 -146.32
CA PRO A 6 -18.07 39.78 -145.89
C PRO A 6 -16.61 39.70 -145.48
N THR A 7 -15.79 40.63 -145.96
CA THR A 7 -14.36 40.76 -145.61
C THR A 7 -14.14 40.73 -144.08
N SER A 8 -15.15 41.11 -143.30
CA SER A 8 -15.16 41.03 -141.83
C SER A 8 -15.11 39.59 -141.27
N VAL A 9 -15.59 38.56 -141.98
CA VAL A 9 -15.56 37.16 -141.53
C VAL A 9 -14.17 36.53 -141.73
N LEU A 10 -13.48 36.90 -142.83
CA LEU A 10 -12.14 36.40 -143.12
C LEU A 10 -11.10 37.01 -142.16
N GLU A 11 -11.23 38.30 -141.82
CA GLU A 11 -10.43 38.96 -140.79
C GLU A 11 -10.65 38.35 -139.40
N LEU A 12 -11.89 37.96 -139.08
CA LEU A 12 -12.20 37.31 -137.79
C LEU A 12 -11.50 35.94 -137.66
N ILE A 13 -11.52 35.14 -138.73
CA ILE A 13 -10.85 33.82 -138.76
C ILE A 13 -9.33 33.97 -138.66
N LEU A 14 -8.74 34.96 -139.35
CA LEU A 14 -7.31 35.25 -139.24
C LEU A 14 -6.92 35.72 -137.83
N THR A 15 -7.74 36.58 -137.21
CA THR A 15 -7.54 37.06 -135.84
C THR A 15 -7.71 35.93 -134.82
N GLN A 16 -8.67 35.05 -135.02
CA GLN A 16 -8.92 33.88 -134.17
C GLN A 16 -7.79 32.85 -134.28
N ASN A 17 -7.29 32.58 -135.48
CA ASN A 17 -6.11 31.73 -135.68
C ASN A 17 -4.84 32.34 -135.07
N TYR A 18 -4.69 33.67 -135.13
CA TYR A 18 -3.59 34.38 -134.48
C TYR A 18 -3.68 34.31 -132.95
N LEU A 19 -4.90 34.47 -132.39
CA LEU A 19 -5.16 34.30 -130.96
C LEU A 19 -4.93 32.86 -130.50
N ILE A 20 -5.39 31.86 -131.24
CA ILE A 20 -5.15 30.44 -130.95
C ILE A 20 -3.64 30.14 -130.97
N LYS A 21 -2.91 30.67 -131.95
CA LYS A 21 -1.45 30.52 -132.00
C LYS A 21 -0.75 31.16 -130.80
N HIS A 22 -1.17 32.36 -130.38
CA HIS A 22 -0.65 33.01 -129.18
C HIS A 22 -1.04 32.28 -127.90
N GLN A 23 -2.26 31.75 -127.82
CA GLN A 23 -2.74 30.98 -126.68
C GLN A 23 -1.97 29.66 -126.55
N ASN A 24 -1.69 28.98 -127.67
CA ASN A 24 -0.83 27.80 -127.69
C ASN A 24 0.62 28.12 -127.31
N ASN A 25 1.18 29.23 -127.80
CA ASN A 25 2.50 29.70 -127.37
C ASN A 25 2.54 30.05 -125.88
N PHE A 26 1.48 30.65 -125.35
CA PHE A 26 1.36 30.99 -123.94
C PHE A 26 1.25 29.73 -123.07
N VAL A 27 0.48 28.73 -123.51
CA VAL A 27 0.40 27.42 -122.84
C VAL A 27 1.76 26.71 -122.87
N ASP A 28 2.49 26.74 -123.99
CA ASP A 28 3.85 26.17 -124.09
C ASP A 28 4.83 26.89 -123.14
N LEU A 29 4.77 28.22 -123.06
CA LEU A 29 5.54 29.02 -122.10
C LEU A 29 5.16 28.72 -120.65
N GLN A 30 3.88 28.58 -120.32
CA GLN A 30 3.42 28.18 -119.00
C GLN A 30 3.91 26.78 -118.63
N THR A 31 3.90 25.85 -119.58
CA THR A 31 4.36 24.48 -119.39
C THR A 31 5.86 24.47 -119.11
N LYS A 32 6.65 25.17 -119.93
CA LYS A 32 8.10 25.35 -119.70
C LYS A 32 8.40 26.04 -118.38
N PHE A 33 7.61 27.03 -117.98
CA PHE A 33 7.79 27.70 -116.69
C PHE A 33 7.51 26.77 -115.50
N ILE A 34 6.47 25.93 -115.59
CA ILE A 34 6.17 24.92 -114.57
C ILE A 34 7.28 23.88 -114.51
N GLU A 35 7.76 23.38 -115.65
CA GLU A 35 8.88 22.43 -115.72
C GLU A 35 10.17 23.01 -115.12
N GLU A 36 10.50 24.26 -115.42
CA GLU A 36 11.67 24.95 -114.86
C GLU A 36 11.52 25.14 -113.34
N LYS A 37 10.31 25.50 -112.87
CA LYS A 37 10.00 25.66 -111.45
C LYS A 37 10.09 24.33 -110.69
N GLU A 38 9.62 23.23 -111.27
CA GLU A 38 9.76 21.89 -110.69
C GLU A 38 11.22 21.44 -110.66
N LYS A 39 12.00 21.71 -111.71
CA LYS A 39 13.44 21.45 -111.71
C LYS A 39 14.14 22.22 -110.59
N ASN A 40 13.81 23.50 -110.41
CA ASN A 40 14.42 24.34 -109.39
C ASN A 40 14.02 23.89 -107.97
N PHE A 41 12.75 23.55 -107.75
CA PHE A 41 12.28 22.98 -106.49
C PHE A 41 12.97 21.64 -106.16
N ASN A 42 13.12 20.76 -107.14
CA ASN A 42 13.84 19.49 -106.95
C ASN A 42 15.33 19.70 -106.66
N PHE A 43 15.93 20.75 -107.23
CA PHE A 43 17.32 21.12 -106.95
C PHE A 43 17.48 21.66 -105.52
N GLU A 44 16.63 22.58 -105.07
CA GLU A 44 16.61 23.10 -103.70
C GLU A 44 16.36 21.98 -102.67
N LYS A 45 15.40 21.10 -102.95
CA LYS A 45 15.13 19.92 -102.09
C LYS A 45 16.38 19.05 -101.95
N LYS A 46 17.11 18.82 -103.04
CA LYS A 46 18.35 18.03 -103.04
C LYS A 46 19.48 18.70 -102.27
N ILE A 47 19.56 20.04 -102.30
CA ILE A 47 20.51 20.81 -101.47
C ILE A 47 20.19 20.61 -99.99
N HIS A 48 18.94 20.82 -99.57
CA HIS A 48 18.53 20.66 -98.18
C HIS A 48 18.67 19.21 -97.67
N GLU A 49 18.41 18.21 -98.51
CA GLU A 49 18.63 16.81 -98.16
C GLU A 49 20.11 16.53 -97.89
N ASN A 50 21.02 17.12 -98.67
CA ASN A 50 22.46 16.99 -98.47
C ASN A 50 22.93 17.73 -97.19
N GLU A 51 22.48 18.95 -96.96
CA GLU A 51 22.79 19.71 -95.73
C GLU A 51 22.30 18.99 -94.47
N LEU A 52 21.09 18.43 -94.53
CA LEU A 52 20.52 17.65 -93.44
C LEU A 52 21.32 16.38 -93.17
N LYS A 53 21.80 15.71 -94.23
CA LYS A 53 22.67 14.54 -94.12
C LYS A 53 24.00 14.90 -93.45
N GLU A 54 24.64 15.97 -93.90
CA GLU A 54 25.90 16.46 -93.33
C GLU A 54 25.74 16.85 -91.84
N MET A 55 24.66 17.53 -91.49
CA MET A 55 24.36 17.86 -90.07
C MET A 55 24.16 16.60 -89.22
N LYS A 56 23.45 15.59 -89.73
CA LYS A 56 23.25 14.32 -89.02
C LYS A 56 24.58 13.61 -88.78
N GLU A 57 25.47 13.59 -89.78
CA GLU A 57 26.81 13.02 -89.66
C GLU A 57 27.65 13.78 -88.63
N LYS A 58 27.62 15.11 -88.61
CA LYS A 58 28.30 15.94 -87.59
C LYS A 58 27.77 15.68 -86.18
N ILE A 59 26.45 15.56 -86.00
CA ILE A 59 25.84 15.24 -84.69
C ILE A 59 26.26 13.84 -84.24
N GLN A 60 26.27 12.86 -85.15
CA GLN A 60 26.68 11.49 -84.83
C GLN A 60 28.16 11.43 -84.46
N LYS A 61 29.01 12.18 -85.16
CA LYS A 61 30.43 12.31 -84.83
C LYS A 61 30.64 12.97 -83.48
N LEU A 62 29.99 14.10 -83.18
CA LEU A 62 30.04 14.74 -81.86
C LEU A 62 29.58 13.81 -80.73
N LYS A 63 28.51 13.04 -80.94
CA LYS A 63 28.06 12.03 -79.97
C LYS A 63 29.10 10.94 -79.75
N SER A 64 29.82 10.54 -80.80
CA SER A 64 30.89 9.55 -80.74
C SER A 64 32.12 10.10 -80.01
N ASP A 65 32.56 11.30 -80.39
CA ASP A 65 33.77 11.95 -79.85
C ASP A 65 33.63 12.21 -78.35
N HIS A 66 32.45 12.67 -77.89
CA HIS A 66 32.18 12.93 -76.48
C HIS A 66 31.64 11.72 -75.69
N LYS A 67 31.43 10.56 -76.31
CA LYS A 67 30.90 9.37 -75.62
C LYS A 67 31.80 8.97 -74.46
N ASN A 68 33.10 8.90 -74.72
CA ASN A 68 34.10 8.48 -73.75
C ASN A 68 34.21 9.50 -72.60
N GLU A 69 34.18 10.80 -72.89
CA GLU A 69 34.20 11.86 -71.87
C GLU A 69 32.98 11.79 -70.95
N ILE A 70 31.78 11.57 -71.52
CA ILE A 70 30.54 11.40 -70.75
C ILE A 70 30.62 10.15 -69.86
N GLU A 71 31.17 9.04 -70.36
CA GLU A 71 31.35 7.82 -69.56
C GLU A 71 32.34 8.03 -68.41
N VAL A 72 33.47 8.72 -68.65
CA VAL A 72 34.44 9.08 -67.60
C VAL A 72 33.80 10.00 -66.56
N LEU A 73 33.06 11.04 -66.97
CA LEU A 73 32.35 11.92 -66.03
C LEU A 73 31.32 11.16 -65.18
N LYS A 74 30.57 10.23 -65.78
CA LYS A 74 29.63 9.38 -65.03
C LYS A 74 30.34 8.48 -64.02
N GLN A 75 31.49 7.92 -64.37
CA GLN A 75 32.30 7.11 -63.46
C GLN A 75 32.85 7.96 -62.31
N ASN A 76 33.43 9.12 -62.61
CA ASN A 76 33.95 10.05 -61.61
C ASN A 76 32.85 10.52 -60.66
N TYR A 77 31.66 10.87 -61.17
CA TYR A 77 30.52 11.24 -60.33
C TYR A 77 30.09 10.10 -59.41
N LYS A 78 29.97 8.87 -59.94
CA LYS A 78 29.66 7.68 -59.12
C LYS A 78 30.70 7.48 -58.02
N GLN A 79 31.98 7.61 -58.34
CA GLN A 79 33.06 7.46 -57.37
C GLN A 79 33.04 8.55 -56.31
N ALA A 80 32.75 9.81 -56.68
CA ALA A 80 32.61 10.91 -55.74
C ALA A 80 31.43 10.72 -54.77
N VAL A 81 30.28 10.24 -55.27
CA VAL A 81 29.11 9.93 -54.44
C VAL A 81 29.40 8.78 -53.46
N ILE A 82 30.12 7.74 -53.90
CA ILE A 82 30.54 6.63 -53.04
C ILE A 82 31.44 7.17 -51.91
N LEU A 83 32.48 7.95 -52.26
CA LEU A 83 33.40 8.53 -51.27
C LEU A 83 32.70 9.46 -50.27
N ALA A 84 31.76 10.28 -50.73
CA ALA A 84 30.96 11.14 -49.84
C ALA A 84 30.11 10.30 -48.86
N THR A 85 29.47 9.24 -49.36
CA THR A 85 28.66 8.33 -48.54
C THR A 85 29.52 7.54 -47.54
N GLU A 86 30.71 7.09 -47.94
CA GLU A 86 31.66 6.41 -47.05
C GLU A 86 32.13 7.32 -45.92
N ASN A 87 32.45 8.59 -46.22
CA ASN A 87 32.86 9.57 -45.21
C ASN A 87 31.71 9.90 -44.22
N GLU A 88 30.48 10.06 -44.70
CA GLU A 88 29.30 10.25 -43.83
C GLU A 88 29.08 9.04 -42.92
N ASN A 89 29.22 7.81 -43.46
CA ASN A 89 29.11 6.58 -42.68
C ASN A 89 30.20 6.47 -41.60
N ILE A 90 31.44 6.88 -41.89
CA ILE A 90 32.53 6.91 -40.90
C ILE A 90 32.19 7.90 -39.78
N SER A 91 31.75 9.11 -40.11
CA SER A 91 31.36 10.11 -39.12
C SER A 91 30.19 9.63 -38.26
N LEU A 92 29.19 8.97 -38.85
CA LEU A 92 28.03 8.43 -38.14
C LEU A 92 28.43 7.31 -37.18
N ASN A 93 29.33 6.41 -37.61
CA ASN A 93 29.84 5.33 -36.77
C ASN A 93 30.64 5.85 -35.57
N GLN A 94 31.44 6.91 -35.75
CA GLN A 94 32.15 7.56 -34.64
C GLN A 94 31.17 8.14 -33.61
N VAL A 95 30.10 8.82 -34.06
CA VAL A 95 29.07 9.37 -33.18
C VAL A 95 28.31 8.27 -32.44
N ASN A 96 28.00 7.15 -33.11
CA ASN A 96 27.33 6.01 -32.48
C ASN A 96 28.21 5.37 -31.40
N ASN A 97 29.50 5.14 -31.68
CA ASN A 97 30.44 4.59 -30.70
C ASN A 97 30.55 5.48 -29.45
N GLN A 98 30.63 6.81 -29.62
CA GLN A 98 30.64 7.75 -28.49
C GLN A 98 29.34 7.72 -27.68
N LYS A 99 28.18 7.55 -28.34
CA LYS A 99 26.89 7.42 -27.66
C LYS A 99 26.82 6.12 -26.86
N ASP A 100 27.29 5.01 -27.42
CA ASP A 100 27.28 3.71 -26.75
C ASP A 100 28.20 3.70 -25.51
N GLU A 101 29.39 4.31 -25.59
CA GLU A 101 30.27 4.50 -24.43
C GLU A 101 29.59 5.32 -23.33
N LYS A 102 28.90 6.40 -23.71
CA LYS A 102 28.17 7.25 -22.75
C LYS A 102 26.98 6.51 -22.12
N ILE A 103 26.24 5.72 -22.88
CA ILE A 103 25.13 4.89 -22.39
C ILE A 103 25.66 3.87 -21.39
N ASN A 104 26.71 3.11 -21.74
CA ASN A 104 27.33 2.13 -20.86
C ASN A 104 27.85 2.76 -19.55
N SER A 105 28.44 3.95 -19.63
CA SER A 105 28.87 4.71 -18.44
C SER A 105 27.70 5.12 -17.55
N LEU A 106 26.58 5.57 -18.13
CA LEU A 106 25.38 5.97 -17.37
C LEU A 106 24.69 4.76 -16.73
N GLU A 107 24.59 3.64 -17.43
CA GLU A 107 24.03 2.39 -16.90
C GLU A 107 24.83 1.91 -15.68
N LYS A 108 26.16 1.99 -15.74
CA LYS A 108 27.03 1.67 -14.60
C LYS A 108 26.74 2.57 -13.40
N GLN A 109 26.63 3.89 -13.60
CA GLN A 109 26.31 4.84 -12.53
C GLN A 109 24.92 4.58 -11.92
N ILE A 110 23.91 4.32 -12.75
CA ILE A 110 22.55 3.98 -12.27
C ILE A 110 22.58 2.70 -11.43
N LYS A 111 23.33 1.68 -11.85
CA LYS A 111 23.48 0.44 -11.10
C LYS A 111 24.15 0.67 -9.73
N GLU A 112 25.20 1.49 -9.68
CA GLU A 112 25.87 1.87 -8.43
C GLU A 112 24.92 2.63 -7.48
N ILE A 113 24.15 3.58 -8.01
CA ILE A 113 23.15 4.34 -7.25
C ILE A 113 22.05 3.42 -6.70
N ASN A 114 21.53 2.51 -7.52
CA ASN A 114 20.49 1.55 -7.10
C ASN A 114 21.00 0.64 -5.97
N ASN A 115 22.23 0.13 -6.09
CA ASN A 115 22.85 -0.68 -5.03
C ASN A 115 22.97 0.13 -3.72
N LEU A 116 23.35 1.41 -3.79
CA LEU A 116 23.43 2.29 -2.61
C LEU A 116 22.05 2.55 -1.98
N PHE A 117 21.00 2.70 -2.78
CA PHE A 117 19.63 2.86 -2.28
C PHE A 117 19.12 1.61 -1.59
N GLU A 118 19.30 0.43 -2.19
CA GLU A 118 18.92 -0.85 -1.57
C GLU A 118 19.62 -1.06 -0.23
N GLN A 119 20.92 -0.74 -0.16
CA GLN A 119 21.67 -0.80 1.10
C GLN A 119 21.08 0.15 2.16
N LYS A 120 20.73 1.39 1.80
CA LYS A 120 20.11 2.34 2.73
C LYS A 120 18.73 1.89 3.20
N ILE A 121 17.93 1.28 2.31
CA ILE A 121 16.60 0.75 2.65
C ILE A 121 16.73 -0.41 3.64
N ALA A 122 17.69 -1.32 3.43
CA ALA A 122 17.99 -2.40 4.36
C ALA A 122 18.42 -1.86 5.73
N ASP A 123 19.35 -0.89 5.76
CA ASP A 123 19.84 -0.27 7.00
C ASP A 123 18.72 0.43 7.77
N LEU A 124 17.83 1.16 7.07
CA LEU A 124 16.69 1.84 7.67
C LEU A 124 15.66 0.83 8.21
N SER A 125 15.41 -0.27 7.49
CA SER A 125 14.55 -1.36 7.96
C SER A 125 15.08 -1.95 9.26
N ILE A 126 16.37 -2.25 9.34
CA ILE A 126 17.02 -2.76 10.57
C ILE A 126 16.91 -1.75 11.71
N LYS A 127 17.15 -0.46 11.46
CA LYS A 127 17.00 0.59 12.48
C LYS A 127 15.56 0.70 12.98
N LEU A 128 14.58 0.64 12.07
CA LEU A 128 13.17 0.68 12.41
C LEU A 128 12.75 -0.54 13.25
N GLU A 129 13.22 -1.74 12.90
CA GLU A 129 13.01 -2.95 13.70
C GLU A 129 13.59 -2.83 15.10
N ARG A 130 14.81 -2.28 15.24
CA ARG A 130 15.44 -2.02 16.55
C ARG A 130 14.64 -1.03 17.38
N VAL A 131 14.22 0.08 16.78
CA VAL A 131 13.38 1.09 17.47
C VAL A 131 12.06 0.46 17.90
N ASN A 132 11.39 -0.28 17.02
CA ASN A 132 10.16 -1.01 17.34
C ASN A 132 10.37 -2.05 18.44
N TYR A 133 11.52 -2.73 18.47
CA TYR A 133 11.82 -3.67 19.55
C TYR A 133 11.99 -2.96 20.89
N LEU A 134 12.69 -1.81 20.91
CA LEU A 134 12.91 -1.00 22.10
C LEU A 134 11.61 -0.36 22.61
N THR A 135 10.78 0.20 21.73
CA THR A 135 9.49 0.80 22.10
C THR A 135 8.47 -0.25 22.53
N CYS A 136 8.46 -1.44 21.89
CA CYS A 136 7.59 -2.55 22.32
C CYS A 136 7.96 -3.18 23.67
N LYS A 137 9.03 -2.73 24.35
CA LYS A 137 9.26 -3.11 25.76
C LYS A 137 8.49 -2.25 26.75
N VAL A 138 7.90 -1.14 26.29
CA VAL A 138 7.16 -0.24 27.16
C VAL A 138 5.78 -0.83 27.44
N VAL A 139 5.47 -0.89 28.73
CA VAL A 139 4.15 -1.24 29.24
C VAL A 139 3.44 0.06 29.52
N SER A 140 2.33 0.29 28.85
CA SER A 140 1.49 1.46 29.05
C SER A 140 0.33 1.06 29.96
N PHE A 141 0.27 1.67 31.15
CA PHE A 141 -0.91 1.57 31.99
C PHE A 141 -2.11 2.18 31.26
N VAL A 142 -3.22 1.46 31.23
CA VAL A 142 -4.48 1.91 30.63
C VAL A 142 -5.39 2.32 31.78
N GLU A 143 -5.57 3.63 31.93
CA GLU A 143 -6.53 4.17 32.89
C GLU A 143 -7.95 3.76 32.48
N LEU A 144 -8.66 3.10 33.39
CA LEU A 144 -10.05 2.72 33.20
C LEU A 144 -10.81 3.02 34.48
N LYS A 145 -11.62 4.08 34.45
CA LYS A 145 -12.48 4.39 35.57
C LYS A 145 -13.44 3.24 35.84
N ASN A 146 -13.46 2.72 37.06
CA ASN A 146 -14.22 1.54 37.40
C ASN A 146 -14.78 1.60 38.83
N LYS A 147 -15.71 0.69 39.13
CA LYS A 147 -16.36 0.55 40.43
C LYS A 147 -16.97 -0.82 40.59
N TRP A 148 -17.24 -1.25 41.80
CA TRP A 148 -18.09 -2.41 42.05
C TRP A 148 -19.51 -2.10 41.64
N LYS A 149 -20.19 -3.08 41.02
CA LYS A 149 -21.56 -2.89 40.56
C LYS A 149 -22.43 -4.12 40.70
N TYR A 150 -21.89 -5.31 40.43
CA TYR A 150 -22.71 -6.50 40.31
C TYR A 150 -22.41 -7.48 41.44
N ILE A 151 -23.43 -7.86 42.20
CA ILE A 151 -23.38 -9.06 43.03
C ILE A 151 -23.90 -10.22 42.19
N CYS A 152 -23.19 -11.34 42.16
CA CYS A 152 -23.58 -12.51 41.37
C CYS A 152 -24.99 -12.97 41.73
N GLU A 153 -25.89 -13.13 40.76
CA GLU A 153 -27.31 -13.49 40.98
C GLU A 153 -27.49 -14.85 41.68
N ASN A 154 -26.52 -15.75 41.55
CA ASN A 154 -26.51 -17.03 42.26
C ASN A 154 -26.27 -16.86 43.77
N TYR A 155 -25.80 -15.69 44.22
CA TYR A 155 -25.73 -15.38 45.63
C TYR A 155 -27.11 -14.99 46.14
N LYS A 156 -27.54 -15.67 47.20
CA LYS A 156 -28.70 -15.26 47.99
C LYS A 156 -28.24 -15.27 49.43
N CYS A 157 -28.49 -14.17 50.15
CA CYS A 157 -28.24 -14.15 51.59
C CYS A 157 -29.18 -15.11 52.35
N CYS A 158 -30.35 -15.41 51.80
CA CYS A 158 -31.45 -16.17 52.41
C CYS A 158 -32.38 -16.64 51.28
N GLU A 159 -33.29 -17.58 51.53
CA GLU A 159 -34.30 -17.98 50.52
C GLU A 159 -35.17 -16.79 50.07
N ASN A 160 -35.42 -15.87 51.00
CA ASN A 160 -36.20 -14.65 50.81
C ASN A 160 -35.51 -13.56 49.99
N LYS A 161 -34.26 -13.76 49.53
CA LYS A 161 -33.46 -12.78 48.77
C LYS A 161 -33.47 -11.36 49.38
N CYS A 162 -33.19 -11.32 50.68
CA CYS A 162 -33.30 -10.16 51.55
C CYS A 162 -32.41 -8.96 51.12
N ILE A 163 -31.34 -9.20 50.35
CA ILE A 163 -30.44 -8.17 49.81
C ILE A 163 -30.75 -7.96 48.34
N ASN A 164 -31.10 -6.73 47.97
CA ASN A 164 -31.29 -6.34 46.58
C ASN A 164 -29.93 -6.33 45.86
N THR A 165 -29.74 -7.13 44.82
CA THR A 165 -28.46 -7.21 44.10
C THR A 165 -28.18 -6.00 43.21
N ASP A 166 -29.20 -5.20 42.87
CA ASP A 166 -29.06 -3.98 42.07
C ASP A 166 -28.70 -2.76 42.92
N GLU A 167 -29.24 -2.71 44.15
CA GLU A 167 -28.89 -1.75 45.19
C GLU A 167 -28.64 -2.53 46.48
N PRO A 168 -27.41 -3.03 46.70
CA PRO A 168 -27.07 -3.93 47.80
C PRO A 168 -27.00 -3.19 49.12
N ILE A 169 -28.20 -2.84 49.56
CA ILE A 169 -28.58 -2.21 50.80
C ILE A 169 -29.70 -3.08 51.33
N GLY A 170 -29.51 -3.63 52.53
CA GLY A 170 -30.50 -4.47 53.17
C GLY A 170 -29.93 -5.20 54.38
N ASN A 171 -30.76 -6.00 55.02
CA ASN A 171 -30.36 -6.89 56.10
C ASN A 171 -30.94 -8.27 55.83
N CYS A 172 -30.16 -9.33 56.08
CA CYS A 172 -30.66 -10.69 56.01
C CYS A 172 -31.58 -10.98 57.21
N ILE A 173 -32.87 -11.28 56.97
CA ILE A 173 -33.82 -11.58 58.07
C ILE A 173 -33.52 -12.90 58.77
N GLU A 174 -32.84 -13.82 58.09
CA GLU A 174 -32.35 -15.09 58.66
C GLU A 174 -31.02 -14.90 59.40
N GLY A 175 -30.43 -13.71 59.37
CA GLY A 175 -29.19 -13.41 60.09
C GLY A 175 -27.92 -13.96 59.44
N ASN A 176 -27.95 -14.39 58.17
CA ASN A 176 -26.76 -14.80 57.43
C ASN A 176 -25.87 -13.61 57.08
N GLY A 177 -24.57 -13.86 56.91
CA GLY A 177 -23.59 -12.86 56.50
C GLY A 177 -23.82 -12.36 55.07
N PHE A 178 -23.59 -11.07 54.84
CA PHE A 178 -23.84 -10.42 53.55
C PHE A 178 -22.87 -9.28 53.26
N VAL A 179 -22.87 -8.77 52.03
CA VAL A 179 -22.07 -7.61 51.62
C VAL A 179 -22.96 -6.45 51.20
N ASN A 180 -22.54 -5.24 51.55
CA ASN A 180 -23.08 -4.00 50.98
C ASN A 180 -22.00 -3.32 50.13
N LEU A 181 -22.40 -2.80 48.96
CA LEU A 181 -21.53 -1.96 48.13
C LEU A 181 -21.75 -0.51 48.54
N ILE A 182 -20.73 0.10 49.14
CA ILE A 182 -20.79 1.46 49.66
C ILE A 182 -19.80 2.32 48.87
N LYS A 183 -20.21 3.53 48.48
CA LYS A 183 -19.32 4.52 47.82
C LYS A 183 -18.56 3.98 46.60
N GLU A 184 -19.16 3.09 45.81
CA GLU A 184 -18.65 2.56 44.53
C GLU A 184 -17.35 1.70 44.60
N GLU A 185 -16.42 2.00 45.50
CA GLU A 185 -15.12 1.33 45.65
C GLU A 185 -15.00 0.50 46.94
N TYR A 186 -15.90 0.71 47.91
CA TYR A 186 -15.89 0.00 49.18
C TYR A 186 -16.93 -1.13 49.20
N ILE A 187 -16.53 -2.26 49.75
CA ILE A 187 -17.42 -3.38 50.06
C ILE A 187 -17.31 -3.63 51.56
N ILE A 188 -18.42 -3.49 52.27
CA ILE A 188 -18.48 -3.83 53.70
C ILE A 188 -19.13 -5.21 53.83
N TYR A 189 -18.48 -6.10 54.57
CA TYR A 189 -19.05 -7.38 54.96
C TYR A 189 -19.71 -7.28 56.34
N TYR A 190 -20.98 -7.65 56.42
CA TYR A 190 -21.72 -7.79 57.65
C TYR A 190 -21.75 -9.26 58.02
N ASN A 191 -21.11 -9.60 59.14
CA ASN A 191 -21.06 -10.97 59.66
C ASN A 191 -22.46 -11.49 60.00
N CYS A 192 -22.61 -12.81 60.00
CA CYS A 192 -23.83 -13.45 60.47
C CYS A 192 -24.09 -13.14 61.95
N VAL A 193 -25.38 -13.11 62.32
CA VAL A 193 -25.81 -12.95 63.71
C VAL A 193 -25.55 -14.27 64.45
N GLU A 194 -24.83 -14.18 65.57
CA GLU A 194 -24.44 -15.34 66.37
C GLU A 194 -25.66 -16.21 66.72
N GLY A 195 -25.56 -17.51 66.42
CA GLY A 195 -26.61 -18.49 66.68
C GLY A 195 -27.84 -18.42 65.76
N LYS A 196 -27.86 -17.57 64.72
CA LYS A 196 -29.01 -17.43 63.81
C LYS A 196 -28.72 -17.77 62.35
N GLY A 197 -27.49 -17.56 61.87
CA GLY A 197 -27.15 -17.80 60.49
C GLY A 197 -25.67 -18.13 60.27
N GLU A 198 -25.27 -18.18 59.00
CA GLU A 198 -23.93 -18.53 58.56
C GLU A 198 -23.30 -17.40 57.74
N ASP A 199 -21.97 -17.26 57.81
CA ASP A 199 -21.25 -16.33 56.94
C ASP A 199 -21.15 -16.92 55.53
N ILE A 200 -21.84 -16.32 54.57
CA ILE A 200 -21.93 -16.83 53.19
C ILE A 200 -20.88 -16.14 52.29
N GLN A 201 -20.32 -16.89 51.36
CA GLN A 201 -19.44 -16.36 50.31
C GLN A 201 -20.21 -15.53 49.29
N VAL A 202 -19.73 -14.32 49.02
CA VAL A 202 -20.35 -13.41 48.04
C VAL A 202 -19.39 -13.08 46.92
N ILE A 203 -19.85 -13.18 45.67
CA ILE A 203 -19.07 -12.78 44.49
C ILE A 203 -19.50 -11.38 44.06
N VAL A 204 -18.55 -10.47 43.98
CA VAL A 204 -18.76 -9.09 43.51
C VAL A 204 -17.92 -8.83 42.27
N GLN A 205 -18.51 -8.21 41.24
CA GLN A 205 -17.87 -7.88 39.97
C GLN A 205 -17.88 -6.37 39.72
N ALA A 206 -16.84 -5.90 39.04
CA ALA A 206 -16.73 -4.51 38.64
C ALA A 206 -17.64 -4.18 37.45
N LYS A 207 -18.01 -2.90 37.32
CA LYS A 207 -18.87 -2.36 36.26
C LYS A 207 -18.27 -2.56 34.87
N ASN A 208 -17.00 -2.20 34.72
CA ASN A 208 -16.31 -2.22 33.44
C ASN A 208 -15.33 -3.39 33.37
N SER A 209 -15.26 -4.02 32.20
CA SER A 209 -14.25 -5.03 31.90
C SER A 209 -12.98 -4.40 31.33
N PHE A 210 -11.85 -5.07 31.55
CA PHE A 210 -10.56 -4.80 30.93
C PHE A 210 -10.58 -5.26 29.48
N LYS A 211 -11.12 -4.41 28.61
CA LYS A 211 -11.18 -4.66 27.16
C LYS A 211 -9.82 -4.46 26.51
N ARG A 212 -9.45 -5.33 25.59
CA ARG A 212 -8.23 -5.16 24.80
C ARG A 212 -8.30 -3.87 24.00
N PRO A 213 -7.33 -2.94 24.16
CA PRO A 213 -7.27 -1.74 23.33
C PRO A 213 -7.06 -2.08 21.85
N GLN A 214 -7.66 -1.29 20.97
CA GLN A 214 -7.41 -1.36 19.53
C GLN A 214 -6.21 -0.49 19.17
N ASN A 215 -5.49 -0.87 18.11
CA ASN A 215 -4.37 -0.10 17.54
C ASN A 215 -3.24 0.25 18.53
N CYS A 216 -3.02 -0.58 19.55
CA CYS A 216 -1.94 -0.40 20.50
C CYS A 216 -0.62 -1.01 19.99
N ILE A 217 0.40 -0.16 19.93
CA ILE A 217 1.78 -0.53 19.56
C ILE A 217 2.59 -1.05 20.77
N ASN A 218 2.16 -0.70 21.99
CA ASN A 218 2.78 -1.06 23.25
C ASN A 218 1.96 -2.14 23.97
N PHE A 219 2.56 -2.74 25.01
CA PHE A 219 1.82 -3.60 25.91
C PHE A 219 0.83 -2.75 26.72
N SER A 220 -0.40 -3.22 26.85
CA SER A 220 -1.43 -2.51 27.60
C SER A 220 -1.62 -3.19 28.95
N LEU A 221 -1.37 -2.48 30.04
CA LEU A 221 -1.53 -2.96 31.42
C LEU A 221 -2.82 -2.39 32.02
N PHE A 222 -3.72 -3.28 32.44
CA PHE A 222 -4.81 -2.98 33.34
C PHE A 222 -4.45 -3.50 34.72
N TYR A 223 -4.78 -2.75 35.77
CA TYR A 223 -4.45 -3.11 37.14
C TYR A 223 -5.50 -2.58 38.10
N PHE A 224 -5.82 -3.35 39.13
CA PHE A 224 -6.56 -2.89 40.30
C PHE A 224 -6.01 -3.58 41.54
N GLU A 225 -6.17 -2.94 42.69
CA GLU A 225 -5.83 -3.50 43.99
C GLU A 225 -6.97 -3.36 44.99
N ILE A 226 -6.97 -4.23 45.99
CA ILE A 226 -7.93 -4.21 47.09
C ILE A 226 -7.16 -4.27 48.41
N LYS A 227 -7.49 -3.38 49.32
CA LYS A 227 -7.05 -3.45 50.72
C LYS A 227 -8.08 -4.26 51.49
N CYS A 228 -7.66 -5.36 52.10
CA CYS A 228 -8.56 -6.24 52.85
C CYS A 228 -8.65 -5.85 54.32
N LYS A 229 -9.84 -5.95 54.92
CA LYS A 229 -10.06 -5.85 56.35
C LYS A 229 -10.79 -7.09 56.85
N MET A 230 -10.19 -7.81 57.77
CA MET A 230 -10.76 -9.02 58.37
C MET A 230 -11.80 -8.62 59.42
N GLU A 231 -13.00 -9.17 59.31
CA GLU A 231 -14.10 -8.90 60.26
C GLU A 231 -14.24 -10.01 61.31
N ARG A 232 -13.42 -11.06 61.21
CA ARG A 232 -13.31 -12.18 62.15
C ARG A 232 -11.86 -12.67 62.23
N GLU A 233 -11.62 -13.68 63.06
CA GLU A 233 -10.36 -14.43 63.05
C GLU A 233 -10.02 -14.99 61.65
N LEU A 234 -8.73 -14.99 61.31
CA LEU A 234 -8.21 -15.37 59.99
C LEU A 234 -8.75 -16.71 59.47
N ASN A 235 -8.92 -17.70 60.37
CA ASN A 235 -9.39 -19.04 60.01
C ASN A 235 -10.81 -19.04 59.42
N ASN A 236 -11.63 -18.05 59.77
CA ASN A 236 -13.01 -17.90 59.31
C ASN A 236 -13.15 -16.96 58.10
N CYS A 237 -12.06 -16.27 57.74
CA CYS A 237 -12.03 -15.36 56.60
C CYS A 237 -11.82 -16.13 55.29
N TRP A 238 -12.45 -15.66 54.22
CA TRP A 238 -12.20 -16.12 52.86
C TRP A 238 -12.23 -14.93 51.90
N MET A 239 -11.20 -14.82 51.07
CA MET A 239 -11.13 -13.80 50.05
C MET A 239 -10.54 -14.37 48.77
N VAL A 240 -11.05 -13.93 47.63
CA VAL A 240 -10.47 -14.19 46.31
C VAL A 240 -10.39 -12.87 45.57
N ILE A 241 -9.30 -12.65 44.83
CA ILE A 241 -9.16 -11.56 43.85
C ILE A 241 -8.83 -12.17 42.49
N GLY A 242 -9.44 -11.66 41.42
CA GLY A 242 -9.14 -12.20 40.09
C GLY A 242 -9.85 -11.53 38.93
N LEU A 243 -9.81 -12.24 37.82
CA LEU A 243 -10.41 -11.88 36.55
C LEU A 243 -11.26 -13.02 35.99
N LYS A 244 -12.40 -12.69 35.40
CA LYS A 244 -13.24 -13.62 34.64
C LYS A 244 -13.28 -13.24 33.17
N ASP A 245 -13.11 -14.20 32.28
CA ASP A 245 -13.24 -13.95 30.84
C ASP A 245 -14.70 -14.01 30.35
N CYS A 246 -14.91 -13.78 29.06
CA CYS A 246 -16.22 -13.88 28.40
C CYS A 246 -16.87 -15.27 28.46
N ASN A 247 -16.11 -16.32 28.75
CA ASN A 247 -16.58 -17.70 28.88
C ASN A 247 -16.73 -18.10 30.35
N ASN A 248 -16.73 -17.13 31.27
CA ASN A 248 -16.80 -17.34 32.72
C ASN A 248 -15.63 -18.17 33.29
N LYS A 249 -14.50 -18.29 32.57
CA LYS A 249 -13.27 -18.87 33.11
C LYS A 249 -12.65 -17.90 34.09
N SER A 250 -12.32 -18.40 35.28
CA SER A 250 -11.76 -17.60 36.35
C SER A 250 -10.24 -17.78 36.48
N PHE A 251 -9.53 -16.67 36.59
CA PHE A 251 -8.11 -16.59 36.90
C PHE A 251 -7.98 -15.84 38.21
N LYS A 252 -7.55 -16.51 39.28
CA LYS A 252 -7.79 -16.00 40.62
C LYS A 252 -6.68 -16.33 41.59
N PHE A 253 -6.52 -15.47 42.59
CA PHE A 253 -5.64 -15.68 43.72
C PHE A 253 -6.48 -15.84 45.00
N LEU A 254 -6.14 -16.86 45.79
CA LEU A 254 -6.76 -17.20 47.07
C LEU A 254 -5.72 -17.01 48.19
N PRO A 255 -5.70 -15.85 48.88
CA PRO A 255 -4.74 -15.56 49.94
C PRO A 255 -4.77 -16.58 51.07
N LYS A 256 -5.95 -17.05 51.51
CA LYS A 256 -6.06 -18.04 52.60
C LYS A 256 -5.10 -19.22 52.45
N ASN A 257 -4.88 -19.68 51.22
CA ASN A 257 -4.01 -20.82 50.92
C ASN A 257 -2.71 -20.43 50.22
N GLY A 258 -2.50 -19.14 49.93
CA GLY A 258 -1.43 -18.68 49.06
C GLY A 258 -1.45 -19.35 47.69
N THR A 259 -2.63 -19.54 47.10
CA THR A 259 -2.79 -20.33 45.86
C THR A 259 -3.26 -19.47 44.71
N ILE A 260 -2.55 -19.52 43.59
CA ILE A 260 -2.98 -18.97 42.30
C ILE A 260 -3.67 -20.08 41.52
N MET A 261 -4.84 -19.81 40.95
CA MET A 261 -5.65 -20.78 40.22
C MET A 261 -5.93 -20.32 38.79
N LYS A 262 -5.86 -21.27 37.85
CA LYS A 262 -6.20 -21.10 36.44
C LYS A 262 -6.88 -22.38 35.96
N ASP A 263 -8.14 -22.27 35.57
CA ASP A 263 -8.97 -23.43 35.24
C ASP A 263 -8.94 -24.46 36.39
N ASN A 264 -8.51 -25.70 36.11
CA ASN A 264 -8.38 -26.78 37.10
C ASN A 264 -6.96 -26.88 37.70
N LEU A 265 -6.07 -25.92 37.40
CA LEU A 265 -4.70 -25.92 37.88
C LEU A 265 -4.54 -24.98 39.09
N ASN A 266 -3.80 -25.47 40.09
CA ASN A 266 -3.53 -24.78 41.34
C ASN A 266 -2.02 -24.66 41.54
N PHE A 267 -1.55 -23.43 41.76
CA PHE A 267 -0.14 -23.11 41.97
C PHE A 267 0.03 -22.51 43.36
N LYS A 268 0.56 -23.32 44.29
CA LYS A 268 0.80 -22.89 45.67
C LYS A 268 2.09 -22.07 45.74
N LEU A 269 2.05 -20.93 46.40
CA LEU A 269 3.22 -20.11 46.68
C LEU A 269 4.06 -20.77 47.79
N PRO A 270 5.40 -20.84 47.64
CA PRO A 270 6.26 -21.53 48.60
C PRO A 270 6.26 -20.87 49.98
N THR A 271 6.22 -19.53 49.99
CA THR A 271 6.15 -18.71 51.21
C THR A 271 5.07 -17.66 51.01
N PHE A 272 4.03 -17.70 51.82
CA PHE A 272 2.94 -16.73 51.76
C PHE A 272 2.28 -16.59 53.14
N SER A 273 1.95 -15.36 53.51
CA SER A 273 1.18 -15.02 54.70
C SER A 273 0.10 -14.02 54.34
N TRP A 274 -1.10 -14.16 54.89
CA TRP A 274 -2.19 -13.20 54.75
C TRP A 274 -2.42 -12.53 56.11
N ASN A 275 -2.23 -11.22 56.15
CA ASN A 275 -2.48 -10.40 57.33
C ASN A 275 -3.64 -9.44 57.10
N ASP A 276 -4.21 -8.95 58.20
CA ASP A 276 -5.18 -7.88 58.14
C ASP A 276 -4.57 -6.61 57.53
N ASN A 277 -5.34 -5.85 56.75
CA ASN A 277 -4.90 -4.67 56.00
C ASN A 277 -3.88 -4.90 54.87
N ASP A 278 -3.56 -6.16 54.52
CA ASP A 278 -2.80 -6.44 53.31
C ASP A 278 -3.52 -5.91 52.05
N VAL A 279 -2.72 -5.45 51.09
CA VAL A 279 -3.20 -4.97 49.79
C VAL A 279 -2.86 -5.98 48.71
N PHE A 280 -3.88 -6.49 48.04
CA PHE A 280 -3.73 -7.47 46.96
C PHE A 280 -4.09 -6.84 45.64
N GLY A 281 -3.24 -7.04 44.64
CA GLY A 281 -3.47 -6.54 43.30
C GLY A 281 -3.56 -7.63 42.25
N CYS A 282 -4.25 -7.30 41.15
CA CYS A 282 -4.43 -8.16 40.00
C CYS A 282 -4.22 -7.32 38.73
N GLY A 283 -3.20 -7.70 37.97
CA GLY A 283 -2.85 -7.04 36.72
C GLY A 283 -3.06 -7.95 35.51
N LEU A 284 -3.57 -7.37 34.42
CA LEU A 284 -3.72 -8.00 33.12
C LEU A 284 -2.88 -7.24 32.10
N VAL A 285 -2.08 -7.95 31.33
CA VAL A 285 -1.29 -7.36 30.26
C VAL A 285 -1.70 -7.94 28.92
N TYR A 286 -2.12 -7.07 28.00
CA TYR A 286 -2.35 -7.40 26.61
C TYR A 286 -1.10 -7.11 25.77
N PRO A 287 -0.75 -8.01 24.83
CA PRO A 287 0.28 -7.71 23.85
C PRO A 287 -0.22 -6.73 22.78
N PRO A 288 0.72 -5.99 22.14
CA PRO A 288 0.43 -5.14 20.98
C PRO A 288 -0.38 -5.86 19.89
N ASN A 289 -1.24 -5.13 19.18
CA ASN A 289 -2.12 -5.72 18.17
C ASN A 289 -1.33 -6.33 16.99
N ASN A 290 -0.17 -5.75 16.66
CA ASN A 290 0.71 -6.23 15.58
C ASN A 290 1.52 -7.49 15.95
N LYS A 291 1.53 -7.93 17.22
CA LYS A 291 2.26 -9.13 17.68
C LYS A 291 1.30 -10.26 18.02
N ILE A 292 0.65 -10.80 16.98
CA ILE A 292 -0.38 -11.84 17.05
C ILE A 292 0.09 -13.12 17.79
N THR A 293 1.41 -13.38 17.80
CA THR A 293 2.04 -14.55 18.42
C THR A 293 2.19 -14.46 19.93
N ARG A 294 2.08 -13.27 20.54
CA ARG A 294 2.17 -13.13 22.00
C ARG A 294 0.80 -13.35 22.65
N CYS A 295 0.81 -13.99 23.81
CA CYS A 295 -0.37 -14.20 24.65
C CYS A 295 -0.47 -13.12 25.72
N SER A 296 -1.70 -12.77 26.12
CA SER A 296 -1.94 -11.98 27.32
C SER A 296 -1.51 -12.76 28.55
N TYR A 297 -1.25 -12.07 29.67
CA TYR A 297 -0.98 -12.73 30.94
C TYR A 297 -1.56 -11.96 32.11
N ILE A 298 -1.79 -12.69 33.21
CA ILE A 298 -2.28 -12.14 34.48
C ILE A 298 -1.17 -12.31 35.52
N PHE A 299 -0.98 -11.32 36.38
CA PHE A 299 -0.10 -11.40 37.53
C PHE A 299 -0.79 -10.87 38.78
N PHE A 300 -0.30 -11.29 39.94
CA PHE A 300 -0.82 -10.89 41.23
C PHE A 300 0.27 -10.19 42.04
N THR A 301 -0.15 -9.31 42.94
CA THR A 301 0.74 -8.59 43.85
C THR A 301 0.19 -8.63 45.27
N GLN A 302 1.09 -8.50 46.24
CA GLN A 302 0.79 -8.26 47.65
C GLN A 302 1.66 -7.10 48.13
N ASN A 303 1.06 -6.07 48.72
CA ASN A 303 1.74 -4.90 49.28
C ASN A 303 2.75 -4.27 48.28
N GLY A 304 2.29 -4.07 47.04
CA GLY A 304 3.10 -3.51 45.96
C GLY A 304 4.19 -4.41 45.38
N LYS A 305 4.30 -5.66 45.84
CA LYS A 305 5.29 -6.64 45.31
C LYS A 305 4.60 -7.76 44.55
N ARG A 306 5.13 -8.14 43.40
CA ARG A 306 4.62 -9.28 42.63
C ARG A 306 4.79 -10.58 43.41
N ILE A 307 3.77 -11.44 43.38
CA ILE A 307 3.79 -12.76 44.01
C ILE A 307 3.61 -13.85 42.96
N GLY A 308 4.39 -14.93 43.10
CA GLY A 308 4.38 -16.05 42.15
C GLY A 308 4.80 -15.70 40.72
N LYS A 309 4.53 -16.63 39.79
CA LYS A 309 4.70 -16.45 38.34
C LYS A 309 3.41 -15.90 37.73
N ALA A 310 3.51 -15.28 36.56
CA ALA A 310 2.34 -14.86 35.80
C ALA A 310 1.62 -16.05 35.16
N LEU A 311 0.31 -15.91 34.97
CA LEU A 311 -0.55 -16.85 34.27
C LEU A 311 -0.60 -16.49 32.79
N LEU A 312 -0.03 -17.33 31.92
CA LEU A 312 -0.13 -17.12 30.46
C LEU A 312 -1.54 -17.49 29.95
N LEU A 313 -2.21 -16.60 29.23
CA LEU A 313 -3.56 -16.82 28.70
C LEU A 313 -3.47 -17.36 27.27
N LYS A 314 -3.63 -18.69 27.11
CA LYS A 314 -3.53 -19.35 25.80
C LYS A 314 -4.66 -18.96 24.84
N TYR A 315 -5.83 -18.63 25.37
CA TYR A 315 -7.00 -18.24 24.59
C TYR A 315 -7.10 -16.73 24.54
N LYS A 316 -7.42 -16.20 23.35
CA LYS A 316 -7.68 -14.78 23.16
C LYS A 316 -9.11 -14.49 23.63
N SER A 317 -9.24 -13.87 24.80
CA SER A 317 -10.48 -13.21 25.19
C SER A 317 -10.33 -11.71 24.95
N ASP A 318 -11.41 -11.08 24.51
CA ASP A 318 -11.43 -9.65 24.21
C ASP A 318 -11.57 -8.79 25.47
N TYR A 319 -12.03 -9.38 26.57
CA TYR A 319 -12.25 -8.67 27.82
C TYR A 319 -12.21 -9.58 29.05
N TYR A 320 -11.85 -9.00 30.18
CA TYR A 320 -11.88 -9.67 31.48
C TYR A 320 -12.55 -8.78 32.53
N TYR A 321 -13.43 -9.34 33.35
CA TYR A 321 -14.07 -8.62 34.45
C TYR A 321 -13.28 -8.78 35.75
N PRO A 322 -12.83 -7.67 36.37
CA PRO A 322 -12.39 -7.67 37.76
C PRO A 322 -13.49 -8.19 38.67
N TYR A 323 -13.11 -9.09 39.59
CA TYR A 323 -14.03 -9.60 40.58
C TYR A 323 -13.32 -10.01 41.86
N VAL A 324 -14.10 -10.06 42.94
CA VAL A 324 -13.70 -10.59 44.23
C VAL A 324 -14.72 -11.60 44.75
N VAL A 325 -14.28 -12.49 45.64
CA VAL A 325 -15.17 -13.33 46.46
C VAL A 325 -14.85 -13.05 47.92
N LEU A 326 -15.86 -12.83 48.75
CA LEU A 326 -15.70 -12.38 50.14
C LEU A 326 -16.50 -13.24 51.10
N GLN A 327 -15.91 -13.55 52.26
CA GLN A 327 -16.55 -14.13 53.45
C GLN A 327 -15.83 -13.57 54.68
N CYS A 328 -16.55 -12.94 55.59
CA CYS A 328 -16.00 -12.29 56.78
C CYS A 328 -14.90 -11.24 56.48
N CYS A 329 -14.92 -10.63 55.29
CA CYS A 329 -13.88 -9.69 54.84
C CYS A 329 -14.51 -8.49 54.15
N SER A 330 -14.23 -7.29 54.65
CA SER A 330 -14.49 -6.04 53.94
C SER A 330 -13.30 -5.70 53.04
N VAL A 331 -13.54 -4.99 51.94
CA VAL A 331 -12.46 -4.54 51.04
C VAL A 331 -12.68 -3.11 50.56
N GLU A 332 -11.58 -2.39 50.41
CA GLU A 332 -11.52 -1.09 49.72
C GLU A 332 -10.74 -1.31 48.42
N ALA A 333 -11.36 -1.02 47.28
CA ALA A 333 -10.71 -1.18 45.99
C ALA A 333 -10.12 0.14 45.48
N ASN A 334 -8.93 0.06 44.91
CA ASN A 334 -8.37 1.11 44.08
C ASN A 334 -8.33 0.61 42.63
N PHE A 335 -9.18 1.18 41.77
CA PHE A 335 -9.19 0.92 40.32
C PHE A 335 -8.29 1.88 39.53
N GLY A 336 -7.58 2.78 40.20
CA GLY A 336 -6.81 3.84 39.57
C GLY A 336 -7.66 5.00 39.08
N ASN A 337 -8.82 5.24 39.73
CA ASN A 337 -9.74 6.31 39.37
C ASN A 337 -9.13 7.72 39.59
N ASN A 338 -8.19 7.84 40.53
CA ASN A 338 -7.39 9.03 40.80
C ASN A 338 -6.02 8.63 41.39
N LEU A 339 -5.02 8.50 40.52
CA LEU A 339 -3.67 8.11 40.94
C LEU A 339 -2.87 9.22 41.63
N GLU A 340 -3.31 10.48 41.53
CA GLU A 340 -2.63 11.59 42.20
C GLU A 340 -2.89 11.59 43.71
N THR A 341 -4.15 11.36 44.11
CA THR A 341 -4.54 11.35 45.52
C THR A 341 -4.60 9.95 46.13
N ASN A 342 -4.77 8.92 45.31
CA ASN A 342 -4.80 7.52 45.73
C ASN A 342 -3.96 6.64 44.78
N PRO A 343 -2.62 6.79 44.80
CA PRO A 343 -1.75 5.98 43.95
C PRO A 343 -1.85 4.50 44.32
N PHE A 344 -1.59 3.62 43.35
CA PHE A 344 -1.40 2.21 43.65
C PHE A 344 -0.18 2.00 44.55
N ILE A 345 -0.23 0.99 45.42
CA ILE A 345 0.97 0.54 46.14
C ILE A 345 1.94 -0.13 45.17
N TYR A 346 1.42 -0.87 44.18
CA TYR A 346 2.24 -1.42 43.10
C TYR A 346 2.58 -0.33 42.08
N ASP A 347 3.87 -0.10 41.87
CA ASP A 347 4.31 0.85 40.85
C ASP A 347 4.20 0.24 39.44
N VAL A 348 3.11 0.59 38.77
CA VAL A 348 2.81 0.15 37.40
C VAL A 348 3.80 0.69 36.37
N SER A 349 4.51 1.78 36.66
CA SER A 349 5.51 2.36 35.75
C SER A 349 6.77 1.50 35.63
N TYR A 350 7.10 0.74 36.68
CA TYR A 350 8.20 -0.22 36.68
C TYR A 350 7.80 -1.64 36.26
N HIS A 351 6.62 -1.84 35.67
CA HIS A 351 6.24 -3.18 35.19
C HIS A 351 7.14 -3.64 34.03
N GLN A 352 8.05 -4.58 34.33
CA GLN A 352 8.96 -5.15 33.34
C GLN A 352 8.33 -6.37 32.65
N LEU A 353 8.44 -6.43 31.32
CA LEU A 353 7.95 -7.55 30.49
C LEU A 353 8.82 -8.82 30.57
N GLU A 354 9.90 -8.81 31.34
CA GLU A 354 10.82 -9.94 31.47
C GLU A 354 10.26 -11.02 32.41
N PHE A 355 9.15 -11.64 31.99
CA PHE A 355 8.70 -12.89 32.56
C PHE A 355 9.53 -14.00 31.96
N ARG A 356 10.55 -14.44 32.70
CA ARG A 356 11.30 -15.65 32.34
C ARG A 356 10.46 -16.91 32.54
N GLU A 357 9.43 -16.84 33.38
CA GLU A 357 8.66 -18.00 33.79
C GLU A 357 7.17 -17.65 33.93
N PHE A 358 6.33 -18.50 33.35
CA PHE A 358 4.88 -18.49 33.48
C PHE A 358 4.42 -19.82 34.09
N TYR A 359 3.24 -19.83 34.72
CA TYR A 359 2.53 -21.05 35.10
C TYR A 359 1.70 -21.63 33.94
#